data_AF-A0A924MI92-F1
#
_entry.id   AF-A0A924MI92-F1
#
_cell.length_a   1.000
_cell.length_b   1.000
_cell.length_c   1.000
_cell.angle_alpha   90.00
_cell.angle_beta   90.00
_cell.angle_gamma   90.00
#
_symmetry.space_group_name_H-M   'P 1'
#
loop_
_entity.id
_entity.type
_entity.pdbx_description
1 polymer ?
#
loop_
_entity_poly.entity_id
_entity_poly.type
_entity_poly.pdbx_seq_one_letter_code
_entity_poly.pdbx_strand_id
1 'polypeptide(L)'
;MKKLTLCFLFIALLLSAIKTIANSKSVINVASSKTNDQNRFLLVDNSDFKTNHKLKTHFNALDLNIYLSGLLINNFFKQSSFDDISAANYLEVLGIYNARLNKLDNAISDFKKAYNLSLSLKNEFQSFILAYNLANIFFIKNDLANADLYSRYANKYIAGLSKPKLTFDQLLMESKIAASQNNIKKAENLILKKALQMSGRLGKKAAYACYLQLGKIYLKAKRFTESKWFFIQALTTASNINFKQGEIESLILLSKAKVEIKDYDLALQDLKKAKILIEEGYPIYQEDLDLNLLLVNKKINK
;
A
#
# COMPACT_ATOMS: atom_id res chain seq x y z
N MET A 1 -63.00 7.62 8.46
CA MET A 1 -62.51 6.22 8.45
C MET A 1 -61.70 5.80 7.22
N LYS A 2 -61.81 6.44 6.03
CA LYS A 2 -61.05 6.05 4.82
C LYS A 2 -59.55 6.41 4.79
N LYS A 3 -59.05 7.33 5.63
CA LYS A 3 -57.61 7.68 5.70
C LYS A 3 -56.79 6.67 6.52
N LEU A 4 -57.39 6.02 7.52
CA LEU A 4 -56.69 5.04 8.36
C LEU A 4 -56.39 3.74 7.60
N THR A 5 -57.33 3.31 6.74
CA THR A 5 -57.17 2.11 5.88
C THR A 5 -56.07 2.26 4.83
N LEU A 6 -55.79 3.48 4.35
CA LEU A 6 -54.74 3.72 3.37
C LEU A 6 -53.33 3.65 3.99
N CYS A 7 -53.17 4.11 5.24
CA CYS A 7 -51.92 3.97 5.99
C CYS A 7 -51.59 2.51 6.32
N PHE A 8 -52.58 1.70 6.67
CA PHE A 8 -52.36 0.26 6.93
C PHE A 8 -51.94 -0.50 5.66
N LEU A 9 -52.49 -0.15 4.49
CA LEU A 9 -52.09 -0.76 3.22
C LEU A 9 -50.64 -0.41 2.84
N PHE A 10 -50.21 0.83 3.09
CA PHE A 10 -48.84 1.28 2.81
C PHE A 10 -47.81 0.61 3.73
N ILE A 11 -48.14 0.44 5.01
CA ILE A 11 -47.26 -0.23 5.99
C ILE A 11 -47.13 -1.72 5.66
N ALA A 12 -48.21 -2.38 5.23
CA ALA A 12 -48.18 -3.78 4.82
C ALA A 12 -47.32 -4.02 3.56
N LEU A 13 -47.38 -3.12 2.57
CA LEU A 13 -46.54 -3.16 1.37
C LEU A 13 -45.06 -2.89 1.68
N LEU A 14 -44.76 -2.01 2.63
CA LEU A 14 -43.39 -1.74 3.07
C LEU A 14 -42.80 -2.97 3.80
N LEU A 15 -43.59 -3.62 4.66
CA LEU A 15 -43.19 -4.83 5.37
C LEU A 15 -43.01 -6.03 4.44
N SER A 16 -43.82 -6.17 3.39
CA SER A 16 -43.63 -7.24 2.40
C SER A 16 -42.35 -7.03 1.60
N ALA A 17 -42.04 -5.79 1.19
CA ALA A 17 -40.80 -5.46 0.47
C ALA A 17 -39.54 -5.70 1.33
N ILE A 18 -39.58 -5.36 2.61
CA ILE A 18 -38.49 -5.64 3.57
C ILE A 18 -38.30 -7.15 3.74
N LYS A 19 -39.39 -7.93 3.76
CA LYS A 19 -39.33 -9.39 3.85
C LYS A 19 -38.79 -10.05 2.57
N THR A 20 -39.04 -9.46 1.39
CA THR A 20 -38.46 -9.92 0.13
C THR A 20 -36.95 -9.66 0.06
N ILE A 21 -36.50 -8.51 0.56
CA ILE A 21 -35.06 -8.15 0.65
C ILE A 21 -34.33 -9.00 1.70
N ALA A 22 -35.01 -9.39 2.79
CA ALA A 22 -34.46 -10.31 3.78
C ALA A 22 -34.28 -11.74 3.24
N ASN A 23 -35.17 -12.18 2.34
CA ASN A 23 -35.12 -13.51 1.74
C ASN A 23 -34.19 -13.62 0.51
N SER A 24 -33.67 -12.51 -0.03
CA SER A 24 -32.65 -12.54 -1.09
C SER A 24 -31.21 -12.63 -0.56
N LYS A 25 -31.03 -12.76 0.77
CA LYS A 25 -29.73 -13.08 1.38
C LYS A 25 -29.52 -14.59 1.45
N SER A 26 -29.34 -15.21 0.29
CA SER A 26 -28.62 -16.48 0.18
C SER A 26 -28.01 -16.58 -1.21
N VAL A 27 -26.75 -16.18 -1.33
CA VAL A 27 -25.63 -16.97 -1.87
C VAL A 27 -24.38 -16.10 -1.68
N ILE A 28 -23.80 -16.14 -0.48
CA ILE A 28 -22.35 -16.02 -0.37
C ILE A 28 -21.92 -17.39 0.13
N ASN A 29 -21.52 -18.22 -0.82
CA ASN A 29 -20.81 -19.46 -0.54
C ASN A 29 -19.49 -19.07 0.11
N VAL A 30 -19.47 -19.04 1.44
CA VAL A 30 -18.23 -19.06 2.22
C VAL A 30 -17.70 -20.48 2.11
N ALA A 31 -16.90 -20.72 1.07
CA ALA A 31 -16.03 -21.87 1.03
C ALA A 31 -15.04 -21.71 2.20
N SER A 32 -15.16 -22.63 3.14
CA SER A 32 -14.29 -22.79 4.30
C SER A 32 -12.82 -22.93 3.88
N SER A 33 -11.96 -22.01 4.33
CA SER A 33 -10.56 -22.33 4.59
C SER A 33 -10.31 -22.14 6.08
N LYS A 34 -10.04 -23.25 6.77
CA LYS A 34 -9.63 -23.33 8.17
C LYS A 34 -8.49 -22.34 8.46
N THR A 35 -8.77 -21.32 9.28
CA THR A 35 -7.76 -20.70 10.15
C THR A 35 -8.44 -20.31 11.46
N ASN A 36 -7.91 -20.89 12.54
CA ASN A 36 -8.16 -20.65 13.97
C ASN A 36 -8.94 -19.38 14.36
N ASP A 37 -9.78 -19.55 15.38
CA ASP A 37 -10.28 -18.50 16.28
C ASP A 37 -9.15 -17.54 16.69
N GLN A 38 -9.01 -16.45 15.93
CA GLN A 38 -8.22 -15.29 16.31
C GLN A 38 -9.20 -14.21 16.76
N ASN A 39 -8.99 -13.71 17.98
CA ASN A 39 -9.80 -12.67 18.61
C ASN A 39 -10.26 -11.61 17.60
N ARG A 40 -11.59 -11.49 17.40
CA ARG A 40 -12.22 -10.50 16.51
C ARG A 40 -11.87 -9.02 16.83
N PHE A 41 -11.15 -8.78 17.93
CA PHE A 41 -10.81 -7.47 18.46
C PHE A 41 -9.41 -6.97 18.09
N LEU A 42 -8.52 -7.82 17.59
CA LEU A 42 -7.12 -7.46 17.30
C LEU A 42 -6.85 -7.58 15.81
N LEU A 43 -7.31 -6.59 15.05
CA LEU A 43 -7.10 -6.51 13.60
C LEU A 43 -5.60 -6.32 13.29
N VAL A 44 -4.91 -5.43 14.00
CA VAL A 44 -3.52 -5.01 13.71
C VAL A 44 -2.47 -6.07 14.06
N ASP A 45 -2.75 -7.02 14.95
CA ASP A 45 -1.73 -7.95 15.45
C ASP A 45 -1.36 -9.04 14.43
N ASN A 46 -2.20 -9.27 13.41
CA ASN A 46 -1.91 -10.13 12.26
C ASN A 46 -1.90 -9.36 10.93
N SER A 47 -1.52 -8.08 10.98
CA SER A 47 -1.61 -7.15 9.85
C SER A 47 -0.53 -7.29 8.78
N ASP A 48 -0.29 -8.51 8.29
CA ASP A 48 -0.08 -8.69 6.85
C ASP A 48 -1.44 -8.52 6.13
N PHE A 49 -2.06 -7.35 6.32
CA PHE A 49 -3.33 -6.97 5.71
C PHE A 49 -3.13 -6.82 4.20
N LYS A 50 -3.58 -7.85 3.47
CA LYS A 50 -3.54 -8.08 2.02
C LYS A 50 -4.03 -6.91 1.16
N THR A 51 -3.27 -5.82 1.07
CA THR A 51 -3.44 -4.79 0.03
C THR A 51 -2.08 -4.27 -0.43
N ASN A 52 -1.98 -3.86 -1.70
CA ASN A 52 -0.74 -3.40 -2.35
C ASN A 52 -0.19 -2.06 -1.80
N HIS A 53 -0.84 -1.43 -0.82
CA HIS A 53 -0.56 -0.07 -0.40
C HIS A 53 0.09 -0.04 0.99
N LYS A 54 1.41 0.19 1.04
CA LYS A 54 2.17 0.39 2.28
C LYS A 54 1.88 1.79 2.86
N LEU A 55 0.75 1.95 3.53
CA LEU A 55 0.36 3.18 4.23
C LEU A 55 0.99 3.27 5.62
N LYS A 56 1.15 4.50 6.11
CA LYS A 56 1.61 4.80 7.47
C LYS A 56 0.47 5.32 8.33
N THR A 57 0.67 5.30 9.64
CA THR A 57 -0.27 5.81 10.63
C THR A 57 0.51 6.52 11.74
N HIS A 58 -0.08 7.54 12.35
CA HIS A 58 0.48 8.14 13.57
C HIS A 58 0.11 7.35 14.84
N PHE A 59 -0.91 6.49 14.76
CA PHE A 59 -1.39 5.67 15.87
C PHE A 59 -0.39 4.57 16.25
N ASN A 60 -0.41 4.19 17.53
CA ASN A 60 0.10 2.88 17.94
C ASN A 60 -0.90 1.77 17.49
N ALA A 61 -0.50 0.51 17.65
CA ALA A 61 -1.32 -0.63 17.20
C ALA A 61 -2.69 -0.71 17.91
N LEU A 62 -2.73 -0.40 19.21
CA LEU A 62 -3.95 -0.46 20.02
C LEU A 62 -4.95 0.61 19.58
N ASP A 63 -4.51 1.86 19.47
CA ASP A 63 -5.38 2.98 19.06
C ASP A 63 -5.97 2.72 17.68
N LEU A 64 -5.13 2.26 16.73
CA LEU A 64 -5.61 1.93 15.39
C LEU A 64 -6.67 0.81 15.41
N ASN A 65 -6.51 -0.21 16.24
CA ASN A 65 -7.51 -1.27 16.41
C ASN A 65 -8.83 -0.74 16.94
N ILE A 66 -8.79 0.17 17.91
CA ILE A 66 -9.99 0.78 18.51
C ILE A 66 -10.77 1.55 17.42
N TYR A 67 -10.10 2.41 16.65
CA TYR A 67 -10.77 3.15 15.58
C TYR A 67 -11.30 2.23 14.46
N LEU A 68 -10.52 1.24 14.03
CA LEU A 68 -10.94 0.32 12.96
C LEU A 68 -12.13 -0.55 13.37
N SER A 69 -12.14 -1.05 14.60
CA SER A 69 -13.26 -1.86 15.11
C SER A 69 -14.54 -1.03 15.21
N GLY A 70 -14.42 0.23 15.67
CA GLY A 70 -15.54 1.15 15.71
C GLY A 70 -16.10 1.50 14.32
N LEU A 71 -15.27 1.60 13.27
CA LEU A 71 -15.73 1.89 11.90
C LEU A 71 -16.71 0.83 11.38
N LEU A 72 -16.52 -0.43 11.78
CA LEU A 72 -17.39 -1.54 11.39
C LEU A 72 -18.73 -1.51 12.14
N ILE A 73 -18.77 -0.88 13.31
CA ILE A 73 -19.96 -0.72 14.15
C ILE A 73 -20.50 0.70 13.91
N ASN A 74 -21.25 0.84 12.82
CA ASN A 74 -21.83 2.07 12.24
C ASN A 74 -22.52 3.04 13.25
N ASN A 75 -22.75 2.61 14.49
CA ASN A 75 -23.41 3.38 15.55
C ASN A 75 -22.45 4.23 16.40
N PHE A 76 -21.18 3.83 16.57
CA PHE A 76 -20.26 4.51 17.50
C PHE A 76 -19.96 5.96 17.10
N PHE A 77 -19.98 6.25 15.79
CA PHE A 77 -19.57 7.56 15.24
C PHE A 77 -20.74 8.43 14.75
N LYS A 78 -21.98 7.92 14.72
CA LYS A 78 -23.16 8.69 14.29
C LYS A 78 -23.76 9.56 15.40
N GLN A 79 -23.42 9.32 16.66
CA GLN A 79 -24.02 9.99 17.82
C GLN A 79 -23.11 11.02 18.50
N SER A 80 -21.83 11.10 18.10
CA SER A 80 -20.82 11.91 18.77
C SER A 80 -20.54 13.20 17.99
N SER A 81 -20.60 14.34 18.68
CA SER A 81 -19.86 15.52 18.23
C SER A 81 -18.39 15.26 18.50
N PHE A 82 -17.57 15.23 17.45
CA PHE A 82 -16.13 15.05 17.59
C PHE A 82 -15.49 16.41 17.86
N ASP A 83 -14.57 16.44 18.82
CA ASP A 83 -13.56 17.49 18.84
C ASP A 83 -12.63 17.35 17.63
N ASP A 84 -11.88 18.41 17.31
CA ASP A 84 -11.04 18.46 16.12
C ASP A 84 -9.98 17.35 16.10
N ILE A 85 -9.47 16.94 17.28
CA ILE A 85 -8.49 15.85 17.42
C ILE A 85 -9.12 14.53 17.02
N SER A 86 -10.26 14.18 17.61
CA SER A 86 -10.97 12.93 17.34
C SER A 86 -11.49 12.89 15.90
N ALA A 87 -11.90 14.04 15.35
CA ALA A 87 -12.30 14.16 13.96
C ALA A 87 -11.12 13.89 13.00
N ALA A 88 -9.94 14.48 13.26
CA ALA A 88 -8.73 14.24 12.47
C ALA A 88 -8.33 12.77 12.50
N ASN A 89 -8.35 12.17 13.70
CA ASN A 89 -8.05 10.78 13.94
C ASN A 89 -9.00 9.83 13.20
N TYR A 90 -10.30 10.09 13.32
CA TYR A 90 -11.32 9.33 12.62
C TYR A 90 -11.15 9.38 11.10
N LEU A 91 -10.92 10.58 10.54
CA LEU A 91 -10.73 10.77 9.11
C LEU A 91 -9.46 10.08 8.60
N GLU A 92 -8.37 10.08 9.37
CA GLU A 92 -7.17 9.32 9.02
C GLU A 92 -7.46 7.82 8.93
N VAL A 93 -8.14 7.25 9.92
CA VAL A 93 -8.46 5.81 9.91
C VAL A 93 -9.46 5.48 8.81
N LEU A 94 -10.44 6.33 8.56
CA LEU A 94 -11.37 6.17 7.44
C LEU A 94 -10.65 6.22 6.09
N GLY A 95 -9.66 7.11 5.94
CA GLY A 95 -8.80 7.17 4.77
C GLY A 95 -7.98 5.89 4.57
N ILE A 96 -7.38 5.35 5.65
CA ILE A 96 -6.68 4.06 5.63
C ILE A 96 -7.64 2.94 5.23
N TYR A 97 -8.84 2.91 5.79
CA TYR A 97 -9.86 1.91 5.50
C TYR A 97 -10.30 1.96 4.03
N ASN A 98 -10.61 3.16 3.52
CA ASN A 98 -11.01 3.34 2.12
C ASN A 98 -9.89 2.97 1.15
N ALA A 99 -8.63 3.30 1.46
CA ALA A 99 -7.50 2.91 0.63
C ALA A 99 -7.31 1.38 0.60
N ARG A 100 -7.56 0.70 1.72
CA ARG A 100 -7.55 -0.78 1.77
C ARG A 100 -8.64 -1.41 0.91
N LEU A 101 -9.80 -0.76 0.81
CA LEU A 101 -10.87 -1.17 -0.10
C LEU A 101 -10.62 -0.76 -1.56
N ASN A 102 -9.43 -0.25 -1.89
CA ASN A 102 -9.08 0.31 -3.19
C ASN A 102 -9.98 1.49 -3.64
N LYS A 103 -10.68 2.13 -2.69
CA LYS A 103 -11.50 3.34 -2.92
C LYS A 103 -10.62 4.57 -2.79
N LEU A 104 -9.66 4.71 -3.72
CA LEU A 104 -8.58 5.70 -3.61
C LEU A 104 -9.08 7.15 -3.55
N ASP A 105 -10.14 7.50 -4.28
CA ASP A 105 -10.67 8.87 -4.26
C ASP A 105 -11.30 9.23 -2.92
N ASN A 106 -12.01 8.29 -2.30
CA ASN A 106 -12.54 8.46 -0.94
C ASN A 106 -11.38 8.61 0.07
N ALA A 107 -10.36 7.76 -0.05
CA ALA A 107 -9.19 7.83 0.82
C ALA A 107 -8.47 9.18 0.71
N ILE A 108 -8.30 9.71 -0.52
CA ILE A 108 -7.72 11.04 -0.74
C ILE A 108 -8.58 12.12 -0.07
N SER A 109 -9.90 12.06 -0.24
CA SER A 109 -10.82 13.01 0.41
C SER A 109 -10.65 12.99 1.93
N ASP A 110 -10.68 11.81 2.54
CA ASP A 110 -10.59 11.67 4.00
C ASP A 110 -9.22 12.12 4.53
N PHE A 111 -8.13 11.72 3.86
CA PHE A 111 -6.79 12.17 4.23
C PHE A 111 -6.58 13.67 4.06
N LYS A 112 -7.17 14.30 3.04
CA LYS A 112 -7.10 15.77 2.88
C LYS A 112 -7.83 16.49 4.01
N LYS A 113 -9.00 16.01 4.42
CA LYS A 113 -9.74 16.57 5.55
C LYS A 113 -8.97 16.40 6.86
N ALA A 114 -8.45 15.19 7.12
CA ALA A 114 -7.59 14.93 8.27
C ALA A 114 -6.35 15.83 8.26
N TYR A 115 -5.74 16.06 7.09
CA TYR A 115 -4.54 16.87 6.97
C TYR A 115 -4.82 18.34 7.32
N ASN A 116 -5.94 18.89 6.85
CA ASN A 116 -6.32 20.25 7.19
C ASN A 116 -6.55 20.44 8.70
N LEU A 117 -7.17 19.45 9.36
CA LEU A 117 -7.32 19.46 10.82
C LEU A 117 -5.98 19.29 11.53
N SER A 118 -5.09 18.43 11.05
CA SER A 118 -3.77 18.27 11.67
C SER A 118 -2.94 19.56 11.57
N LEU A 119 -3.13 20.36 10.52
CA LEU A 119 -2.54 21.69 10.39
C LEU A 119 -3.09 22.69 11.42
N SER A 120 -4.41 22.76 11.60
CA SER A 120 -5.02 23.68 12.59
C SER A 120 -4.60 23.31 14.01
N LEU A 121 -4.49 22.01 14.29
CA LEU A 121 -4.03 21.46 15.56
C LEU A 121 -2.51 21.57 15.77
N LYS A 122 -1.75 22.01 14.75
CA LYS A 122 -0.28 22.03 14.75
C LYS A 122 0.35 20.67 15.08
N ASN A 123 -0.32 19.58 14.71
CA ASN A 123 0.18 18.22 14.91
C ASN A 123 1.14 17.85 13.77
N GLU A 124 2.43 18.09 13.97
CA GLU A 124 3.46 17.85 12.95
C GLU A 124 3.60 16.39 12.57
N PHE A 125 3.47 15.47 13.52
CA PHE A 125 3.62 14.03 13.25
C PHE A 125 2.48 13.51 12.40
N GLN A 126 1.23 13.84 12.75
CA GLN A 126 0.07 13.49 11.94
C GLN A 126 0.10 14.17 10.56
N SER A 127 0.52 15.44 10.51
CA SER A 127 0.68 16.18 9.25
C SER A 127 1.70 15.51 8.32
N PHE A 128 2.82 15.02 8.85
CA PHE A 128 3.78 14.22 8.08
C PHE A 128 3.14 12.94 7.52
N ILE A 129 2.47 12.16 8.38
CA ILE A 129 1.89 10.86 8.00
C ILE A 129 0.85 11.02 6.89
N LEU A 130 -0.04 12.00 7.03
CA LEU A 130 -1.10 12.27 6.07
C LEU A 130 -0.55 12.77 4.73
N ALA A 131 0.41 13.70 4.75
CA ALA A 131 1.08 14.15 3.53
C ALA A 131 1.85 13.00 2.84
N TYR A 132 2.56 12.17 3.59
CA TYR A 132 3.25 11.00 3.06
C TYR A 132 2.26 10.00 2.42
N ASN A 133 1.13 9.70 3.06
CA ASN A 133 0.11 8.81 2.52
C ASN A 133 -0.56 9.37 1.27
N LEU A 134 -0.88 10.67 1.25
CA LEU A 134 -1.40 11.36 0.06
C LEU A 134 -0.40 11.25 -1.10
N ALA A 135 0.88 11.49 -0.85
CA ALA A 135 1.92 11.33 -1.88
C ALA A 135 1.95 9.90 -2.46
N ASN A 136 1.82 8.87 -1.61
CA ASN A 136 1.75 7.47 -2.06
C ASN A 136 0.54 7.22 -2.96
N ILE A 137 -0.65 7.66 -2.54
CA ILE A 137 -1.88 7.39 -3.29
C ILE A 137 -1.88 8.14 -4.63
N PHE A 138 -1.45 9.41 -4.64
CA PHE A 138 -1.30 10.15 -5.90
C PHE A 138 -0.27 9.50 -6.83
N PHE A 139 0.84 8.99 -6.29
CA PHE A 139 1.82 8.23 -7.07
C PHE A 139 1.21 6.96 -7.70
N ILE A 140 0.41 6.20 -6.95
CA ILE A 140 -0.30 5.01 -7.44
C ILE A 140 -1.27 5.38 -8.57
N LYS A 141 -1.98 6.51 -8.44
CA LYS A 141 -2.87 7.05 -9.47
C LYS A 141 -2.12 7.68 -10.66
N ASN A 142 -0.78 7.64 -10.67
CA ASN A 142 0.08 8.28 -11.66
C ASN A 142 -0.11 9.81 -11.76
N ASP A 143 -0.65 10.44 -10.72
CA ASP A 143 -0.71 11.91 -10.59
C ASP A 143 0.60 12.39 -9.94
N LEU A 144 1.62 12.52 -10.78
CA LEU A 144 2.97 12.86 -10.33
C LEU A 144 3.07 14.28 -9.79
N ALA A 145 2.18 15.19 -10.19
CA ALA A 145 2.17 16.58 -9.72
C ALA A 145 1.71 16.65 -8.26
N ASN A 146 0.58 16.02 -7.93
CA ASN A 146 0.12 15.95 -6.55
C ASN A 146 1.03 15.05 -5.68
N ALA A 147 1.58 13.98 -6.24
CA ALA A 147 2.54 13.15 -5.51
C ALA A 147 3.77 13.96 -5.06
N ASP A 148 4.36 14.75 -5.96
CA ASP A 148 5.49 15.63 -5.65
C ASP A 148 5.10 16.75 -4.67
N LEU A 149 3.92 17.36 -4.84
CA LEU A 149 3.40 18.38 -3.92
C LEU A 149 3.31 17.86 -2.48
N TYR A 150 2.63 16.74 -2.27
CA TYR A 150 2.45 16.18 -0.93
C TYR A 150 3.75 15.58 -0.38
N SER A 151 4.65 15.09 -1.23
CA SER A 151 6.01 14.71 -0.82
C SER A 151 6.80 15.89 -0.26
N ARG A 152 6.71 17.08 -0.90
CA ARG A 152 7.30 18.32 -0.37
C ARG A 152 6.66 18.76 0.95
N TYR A 153 5.35 18.58 1.11
CA TYR A 153 4.68 18.87 2.38
C TYR A 153 5.16 17.95 3.51
N ALA A 154 5.32 16.65 3.26
CA ALA A 154 5.89 15.73 4.24
C ALA A 154 7.31 16.16 4.66
N ASN A 155 8.14 16.62 3.72
CA ASN A 155 9.50 17.08 4.00
C ASN A 155 9.60 18.28 4.95
N LYS A 156 8.55 19.11 5.06
CA LYS A 156 8.54 20.24 6.00
C LYS A 156 8.63 19.78 7.45
N TYR A 157 8.07 18.61 7.77
CA TYR A 157 7.94 18.12 9.14
C TYR A 157 9.02 17.08 9.49
N ILE A 158 9.51 16.32 8.51
CA ILE A 158 10.33 15.12 8.78
C ILE A 158 11.64 15.42 9.53
N ALA A 159 12.22 16.60 9.32
CA ALA A 159 13.45 17.01 10.01
C ALA A 159 13.23 17.19 11.53
N GLY A 160 12.11 17.77 11.94
CA GLY A 160 11.77 18.01 13.35
C GLY A 160 11.44 16.71 14.11
N LEU A 161 10.93 15.69 13.41
CA LEU A 161 10.49 14.45 14.05
C LEU A 161 11.62 13.57 14.60
N SER A 162 12.86 13.75 14.12
CA SER A 162 14.01 12.92 14.52
C SER A 162 13.74 11.41 14.43
N LYS A 163 13.01 10.96 13.39
CA LYS A 163 12.63 9.55 13.15
C LYS A 163 13.35 8.98 11.92
N PRO A 164 14.53 8.32 12.07
CA PRO A 164 15.35 7.87 10.94
C PRO A 164 14.62 6.96 9.96
N LYS A 165 13.73 6.09 10.45
CA LYS A 165 12.95 5.20 9.59
C LYS A 165 11.98 5.97 8.68
N LEU A 166 11.35 7.03 9.19
CA LEU A 166 10.43 7.85 8.39
C LEU A 166 11.18 8.68 7.35
N THR A 167 12.33 9.25 7.73
CA THR A 167 13.23 9.93 6.79
C THR A 167 13.67 9.01 5.66
N PHE A 168 14.05 7.77 5.98
CA PHE A 168 14.41 6.77 4.98
C PHE A 168 13.26 6.45 4.02
N ASP A 169 12.04 6.22 4.54
CA ASP A 169 10.88 5.91 3.70
C ASP A 169 10.48 7.10 2.81
N GLN A 170 10.64 8.32 3.32
CA GLN A 170 10.44 9.55 2.54
C GLN A 170 11.46 9.71 1.41
N LEU A 171 12.75 9.42 1.65
CA LEU A 171 13.78 9.41 0.61
C LEU A 171 13.48 8.39 -0.50
N LEU A 172 12.96 7.21 -0.13
CA LEU A 172 12.50 6.22 -1.11
C LEU A 172 11.32 6.75 -1.95
N MET A 173 10.37 7.43 -1.32
CA MET A 173 9.23 8.04 -2.02
C MET A 173 9.70 9.11 -3.02
N GLU A 174 10.54 10.05 -2.59
CA GLU A 174 11.08 11.09 -3.47
C GLU A 174 11.85 10.49 -4.64
N SER A 175 12.62 9.43 -4.40
CA SER A 175 13.34 8.72 -5.45
C SER A 175 12.39 8.10 -6.47
N LYS A 176 11.29 7.49 -6.03
CA LYS A 176 10.25 6.95 -6.92
C LYS A 176 9.59 8.04 -7.76
N ILE A 177 9.19 9.16 -7.15
CA ILE A 177 8.59 10.30 -7.85
C ILE A 177 9.58 10.86 -8.88
N ALA A 178 10.83 11.11 -8.48
CA ALA A 178 11.86 11.64 -9.36
C ALA A 178 12.15 10.70 -10.54
N ALA A 179 12.24 9.39 -10.31
CA ALA A 179 12.40 8.42 -11.37
C ALA A 179 11.18 8.41 -12.31
N SER A 180 9.96 8.50 -11.77
CA SER A 180 8.73 8.58 -12.56
C SER A 180 8.70 9.80 -13.47
N GLN A 181 9.22 10.93 -13.00
CA GLN A 181 9.39 12.18 -13.75
C GLN A 181 10.61 12.18 -14.71
N ASN A 182 11.26 11.03 -14.92
CA ASN A 182 12.49 10.88 -15.72
C ASN A 182 13.71 11.67 -15.19
N ASN A 183 13.67 12.14 -13.95
CA ASN A 183 14.83 12.75 -13.29
C ASN A 183 15.72 11.68 -12.64
N ILE A 184 16.36 10.88 -13.50
CA ILE A 184 17.17 9.71 -13.10
C ILE A 184 18.31 10.10 -12.16
N LYS A 185 19.04 11.19 -12.46
CA LYS A 185 20.16 11.66 -11.63
C LYS A 185 19.72 12.02 -10.21
N LYS A 186 18.57 12.70 -10.05
CA LYS A 186 18.02 13.02 -8.72
C LYS A 186 17.62 11.74 -7.99
N ALA A 187 16.90 10.84 -8.66
CA ALA A 187 16.42 9.59 -8.07
C ALA A 187 17.58 8.72 -7.56
N GLU A 188 18.64 8.59 -8.36
CA GLU A 188 19.85 7.83 -8.04
C GLU A 188 20.60 8.44 -6.85
N ASN A 189 20.84 9.76 -6.86
CA ASN A 189 21.53 10.45 -5.78
C ASN A 189 20.79 10.34 -4.44
N LEU A 190 19.46 10.41 -4.44
CA LEU A 190 18.65 10.22 -3.24
C LEU A 190 18.90 8.85 -2.59
N ILE A 191 19.10 7.81 -3.39
CA ILE A 191 19.38 6.47 -2.86
C ILE A 191 20.84 6.32 -2.48
N LEU A 192 21.78 6.54 -3.41
CA LEU A 192 23.20 6.26 -3.18
C LEU A 192 23.81 7.14 -2.10
N LYS A 193 23.48 8.44 -2.08
CA LYS A 193 24.12 9.41 -1.19
C LYS A 193 23.37 9.65 0.11
N LYS A 194 22.10 9.21 0.21
CA LYS A 194 21.29 9.41 1.41
C LYS A 194 20.71 8.11 1.96
N ALA A 195 19.77 7.48 1.25
CA ALA A 195 19.02 6.35 1.80
C ALA A 195 19.92 5.13 2.12
N LEU A 196 20.89 4.81 1.25
CA LEU A 196 21.80 3.68 1.44
C LEU A 196 22.73 3.87 2.64
N GLN A 197 23.20 5.09 2.91
CA GLN A 197 24.00 5.36 4.12
C GLN A 197 23.22 5.08 5.41
N MET A 198 21.90 5.29 5.38
CA MET A 198 21.04 4.99 6.53
C MET A 198 20.83 3.49 6.76
N SER A 199 21.06 2.63 5.75
CA SER A 199 20.81 1.19 5.90
C SER A 199 21.76 0.52 6.90
N GLY A 200 22.94 1.10 7.16
CA GLY A 200 23.84 0.61 8.20
C GLY A 200 23.19 0.60 9.59
N ARG A 201 22.37 1.62 9.89
CA ARG A 201 21.64 1.74 11.17
C ARG A 201 20.25 1.08 11.11
N LEU A 202 19.59 1.10 9.95
CA LEU A 202 18.24 0.57 9.77
C LEU A 202 18.20 -0.93 9.43
N GLY A 203 19.36 -1.55 9.19
CA GLY A 203 19.51 -2.98 8.93
C GLY A 203 19.30 -3.40 7.48
N LYS A 204 19.48 -4.71 7.24
CA LYS A 204 19.50 -5.33 5.90
C LYS A 204 18.21 -5.13 5.10
N LYS A 205 17.05 -5.02 5.74
CA LYS A 205 15.77 -4.74 5.05
C LYS A 205 15.73 -3.34 4.42
N ALA A 206 16.44 -2.37 5.00
CA ALA A 206 16.62 -1.06 4.38
C ALA A 206 17.60 -1.12 3.19
N ALA A 207 18.69 -1.88 3.32
CA ALA A 207 19.64 -2.09 2.21
C ALA A 207 18.96 -2.75 1.01
N TYR A 208 18.15 -3.79 1.26
CA TYR A 208 17.28 -4.42 0.27
C TYR A 208 16.44 -3.39 -0.51
N ALA A 209 15.73 -2.51 0.21
CA ALA A 209 14.86 -1.52 -0.42
C ALA A 209 15.63 -0.52 -1.29
N CYS A 210 16.86 -0.15 -0.89
CA CYS A 210 17.74 0.69 -1.69
C CYS A 210 18.18 -0.01 -2.98
N TYR A 211 18.66 -1.25 -2.90
CA TYR A 211 19.09 -2.00 -4.07
C TYR A 211 17.95 -2.25 -5.05
N LEU A 212 16.78 -2.63 -4.54
CA LEU A 212 15.58 -2.81 -5.35
C LEU A 212 15.20 -1.51 -6.08
N GLN A 213 15.25 -0.37 -5.38
CA GLN A 213 14.91 0.92 -5.98
C GLN A 213 15.94 1.36 -7.03
N LEU A 214 17.24 1.15 -6.79
CA LEU A 214 18.28 1.41 -7.79
C LEU A 214 18.08 0.54 -9.03
N GLY A 215 17.76 -0.74 -8.86
CA GLY A 215 17.41 -1.63 -9.96
C GLY A 215 16.26 -1.07 -10.81
N LYS A 216 15.19 -0.58 -10.17
CA LYS A 216 14.04 0.07 -10.85
C LYS A 216 14.42 1.36 -11.57
N ILE A 217 15.27 2.20 -10.96
CA ILE A 217 15.76 3.45 -11.58
C ILE A 217 16.54 3.14 -12.85
N TYR A 218 17.47 2.18 -12.79
CA TYR A 218 18.30 1.82 -13.95
C TYR A 218 17.51 1.08 -15.02
N LEU A 219 16.52 0.27 -14.64
CA LEU A 219 15.59 -0.35 -15.59
C LEU A 219 14.88 0.72 -16.42
N LYS A 220 14.33 1.74 -15.75
CA LYS A 220 13.64 2.86 -16.42
C LYS A 220 14.60 3.69 -17.29
N ALA A 221 15.85 3.84 -16.85
CA ALA A 221 16.90 4.52 -17.61
C ALA A 221 17.47 3.67 -18.78
N LYS A 222 16.95 2.46 -19.03
CA LYS A 222 17.45 1.49 -20.02
C LYS A 222 18.93 1.08 -19.80
N ARG A 223 19.39 1.14 -18.55
CA ARG A 223 20.72 0.71 -18.09
C ARG A 223 20.61 -0.70 -17.51
N PHE A 224 20.43 -1.66 -18.41
CA PHE A 224 19.95 -3.00 -18.03
C PHE A 224 20.99 -3.83 -17.28
N THR A 225 22.28 -3.68 -17.59
CA THR A 225 23.36 -4.38 -16.87
C THR A 225 23.44 -3.93 -15.42
N GLU A 226 23.39 -2.61 -15.16
CA GLU A 226 23.35 -2.08 -13.81
C GLU A 226 22.05 -2.46 -13.09
N SER A 227 20.92 -2.38 -13.79
CA SER A 227 19.62 -2.82 -13.25
C SER A 227 19.67 -4.28 -12.76
N LYS A 228 20.18 -5.18 -13.59
CA LYS A 228 20.41 -6.60 -13.27
C LYS A 228 21.31 -6.75 -12.04
N TRP A 229 22.42 -6.02 -11.98
CA TRP A 229 23.34 -6.08 -10.84
C TRP A 229 22.64 -5.70 -9.52
N PHE A 230 21.89 -4.59 -9.51
CA PHE A 230 21.17 -4.14 -8.32
C PHE A 230 20.02 -5.08 -7.91
N PHE A 231 19.31 -5.67 -8.87
CA PHE A 231 18.30 -6.68 -8.55
C PHE A 231 18.90 -7.97 -7.98
N ILE A 232 20.10 -8.37 -8.41
CA ILE A 232 20.84 -9.48 -7.77
C ILE A 232 21.20 -9.12 -6.33
N GLN A 233 21.70 -7.91 -6.07
CA GLN A 233 22.00 -7.46 -4.70
C GLN A 233 20.74 -7.45 -3.81
N ALA A 234 19.60 -7.01 -4.35
CA ALA A 234 18.32 -7.06 -3.66
C ALA A 234 17.91 -8.51 -3.35
N LEU A 235 17.98 -9.41 -4.35
CA LEU A 235 17.66 -10.83 -4.18
C LEU A 235 18.54 -11.49 -3.12
N THR A 236 19.87 -11.36 -3.22
CA THR A 236 20.82 -11.91 -2.25
C THR A 236 20.55 -11.36 -0.84
N THR A 237 20.28 -10.06 -0.72
CA THR A 237 19.97 -9.46 0.59
C THR A 237 18.67 -10.02 1.16
N ALA A 238 17.63 -10.18 0.35
CA ALA A 238 16.34 -10.72 0.76
C ALA A 238 16.46 -12.19 1.21
N SER A 239 17.14 -13.04 0.43
CA SER A 239 17.37 -14.44 0.79
C SER A 239 18.19 -14.57 2.08
N ASN A 240 19.22 -13.74 2.26
CA ASN A 240 20.06 -13.74 3.48
C ASN A 240 19.31 -13.39 4.76
N ILE A 241 18.14 -12.75 4.66
CA ILE A 241 17.28 -12.41 5.81
C ILE A 241 15.95 -13.16 5.79
N ASN A 242 15.81 -14.19 4.94
CA ASN A 242 14.59 -14.96 4.73
C ASN A 242 13.35 -14.09 4.41
N PHE A 243 13.54 -12.97 3.69
CA PHE A 243 12.44 -12.07 3.31
C PHE A 243 11.80 -12.51 1.99
N LYS A 244 10.94 -13.53 2.05
CA LYS A 244 10.33 -14.20 0.90
C LYS A 244 9.61 -13.27 -0.09
N GLN A 245 8.79 -12.33 0.39
CA GLN A 245 8.17 -11.32 -0.49
C GLN A 245 9.22 -10.53 -1.28
N GLY A 246 10.34 -10.19 -0.63
CA GLY A 246 11.43 -9.46 -1.27
C GLY A 246 12.20 -10.30 -2.28
N GLU A 247 12.31 -11.61 -2.04
CA GLU A 247 12.87 -12.57 -3.01
C GLU A 247 12.01 -12.64 -4.27
N ILE A 248 10.69 -12.81 -4.12
CA ILE A 248 9.73 -12.83 -5.23
C ILE A 248 9.81 -11.53 -6.05
N GLU A 249 9.70 -10.37 -5.37
CA GLU A 249 9.74 -9.06 -6.06
C GLU A 249 11.06 -8.87 -6.83
N SER A 250 12.19 -9.30 -6.25
CA SER A 250 13.50 -9.20 -6.90
C SER A 250 13.62 -10.14 -8.08
N LEU A 251 13.14 -11.39 -7.99
CA LEU A 251 13.17 -12.36 -9.09
C LEU A 251 12.35 -11.88 -10.29
N ILE A 252 11.14 -11.37 -10.05
CA ILE A 252 10.27 -10.84 -11.11
C ILE A 252 10.95 -9.66 -11.80
N LEU A 253 11.52 -8.70 -11.04
CA LEU A 253 12.17 -7.53 -11.62
C LEU A 253 13.51 -7.87 -12.30
N LEU A 254 14.27 -8.83 -11.76
CA LEU A 254 15.48 -9.35 -12.38
C LEU A 254 15.17 -9.98 -13.74
N SER A 255 14.08 -10.74 -13.83
CA SER A 255 13.62 -11.32 -15.09
C SER A 255 13.36 -10.25 -16.16
N LYS A 256 12.74 -9.12 -15.79
CA LYS A 256 12.52 -7.99 -16.71
C LYS A 256 13.84 -7.43 -17.23
N ALA A 257 14.83 -7.20 -16.36
CA ALA A 257 16.15 -6.73 -16.79
C ALA A 257 16.85 -7.74 -17.71
N LYS A 258 16.75 -9.04 -17.42
CA LYS A 258 17.31 -10.12 -18.24
C LYS A 258 16.65 -10.22 -19.63
N VAL A 259 15.33 -10.04 -19.72
CA VAL A 259 14.62 -9.99 -21.01
C VAL A 259 15.15 -8.89 -21.91
N GLU A 260 15.42 -7.71 -21.37
CA GLU A 260 15.91 -6.57 -22.15
C GLU A 260 17.32 -6.78 -22.72
N ILE A 261 18.15 -7.62 -22.08
CA ILE A 261 19.48 -8.02 -22.56
C ILE A 261 19.49 -9.38 -23.27
N LYS A 262 18.30 -9.94 -23.57
CA LYS A 262 18.10 -11.23 -24.27
C LYS A 262 18.57 -12.48 -23.51
N ASP A 263 18.72 -12.39 -22.18
CA ASP A 263 19.00 -13.53 -21.29
C ASP A 263 17.70 -14.31 -20.97
N TYR A 264 16.98 -14.78 -21.99
CA TYR A 264 15.62 -15.31 -21.82
C TYR A 264 15.55 -16.57 -20.95
N ASP A 265 16.48 -17.50 -21.11
CA ASP A 265 16.51 -18.73 -20.31
C ASP A 265 16.71 -18.43 -18.82
N LEU A 266 17.61 -17.50 -18.52
CA LEU A 266 17.86 -17.05 -17.15
C LEU A 266 16.67 -16.27 -16.58
N ALA A 267 15.92 -15.55 -17.41
CA ALA A 267 14.69 -14.88 -17.00
C ALA A 267 13.59 -15.90 -16.65
N LEU A 268 13.41 -16.94 -17.48
CA LEU A 268 12.48 -18.03 -17.20
C LEU A 268 12.85 -18.78 -15.92
N GLN A 269 14.14 -19.03 -15.68
CA GLN A 269 14.59 -19.66 -14.44
C GLN A 269 14.24 -18.82 -13.20
N ASP A 270 14.42 -17.50 -13.25
CA ASP A 270 14.03 -16.63 -12.15
C ASP A 270 12.52 -16.65 -11.90
N LEU A 271 11.70 -16.61 -12.97
CA LEU A 271 10.25 -16.67 -12.86
C LEU A 271 9.76 -18.02 -12.32
N LYS A 272 10.41 -19.13 -12.68
CA LYS A 272 10.12 -20.45 -12.10
C LYS A 272 10.40 -20.48 -10.59
N LYS A 273 11.50 -19.86 -10.14
CA LYS A 273 11.78 -19.72 -8.69
C LYS A 273 10.74 -18.84 -8.00
N ALA A 274 10.35 -17.73 -8.62
CA ALA A 274 9.30 -16.87 -8.09
C ALA A 274 7.96 -17.61 -7.97
N LYS A 275 7.63 -18.45 -8.96
CA LYS A 275 6.42 -19.30 -8.96
C LYS A 275 6.36 -20.23 -7.76
N ILE A 276 7.45 -20.96 -7.47
CA ILE A 276 7.52 -21.86 -6.30
C ILE A 276 7.21 -21.09 -5.02
N LEU A 277 7.87 -19.96 -4.83
CA LEU A 277 7.64 -19.11 -3.66
C LEU A 277 6.19 -18.60 -3.60
N ILE A 278 5.59 -18.22 -4.73
CA ILE A 278 4.19 -17.76 -4.78
C ILE A 278 3.22 -18.87 -4.37
N GLU A 279 3.44 -20.09 -4.84
CA GLU A 279 2.66 -21.28 -4.50
C GLU A 279 2.75 -21.65 -3.01
N GLU A 280 3.87 -21.30 -2.33
CA GLU A 280 4.05 -21.48 -0.88
C GLU A 280 3.23 -20.50 -0.01
N GLY A 281 2.58 -19.47 -0.58
CA GLY A 281 1.66 -18.62 0.18
C GLY A 281 1.63 -17.14 -0.17
N TYR A 282 2.08 -16.72 -1.36
CA TYR A 282 2.10 -15.31 -1.78
C TYR A 282 1.29 -15.04 -3.05
N PRO A 283 -0.02 -15.37 -3.08
CA PRO A 283 -0.86 -15.27 -4.28
C PRO A 283 -1.00 -13.84 -4.82
N ILE A 284 -0.66 -12.81 -4.04
CA ILE A 284 -0.71 -11.40 -4.46
C ILE A 284 0.24 -11.09 -5.62
N TYR A 285 1.28 -11.90 -5.84
CA TYR A 285 2.23 -11.72 -6.95
C TYR A 285 1.89 -12.59 -8.18
N GLN A 286 0.79 -13.34 -8.16
CA GLN A 286 0.43 -14.25 -9.25
C GLN A 286 0.22 -13.50 -10.57
N GLU A 287 -0.50 -12.38 -10.52
CA GLU A 287 -0.75 -11.55 -11.71
C GLU A 287 0.55 -10.99 -12.31
N ASP A 288 1.47 -10.51 -11.46
CA ASP A 288 2.78 -10.05 -11.89
C ASP A 288 3.59 -11.19 -12.52
N LEU A 289 3.57 -12.39 -11.93
CA LEU A 289 4.25 -13.56 -12.48
C LEU A 289 3.71 -13.91 -13.88
N ASP A 290 2.39 -14.01 -14.03
CA ASP A 290 1.75 -14.42 -15.27
C ASP A 290 2.03 -13.43 -16.40
N LEU A 291 1.96 -12.12 -16.10
CA LEU A 291 2.33 -11.07 -17.06
C LEU A 291 3.78 -11.22 -17.54
N ASN A 292 4.72 -11.47 -16.62
CA ASN A 292 6.14 -11.58 -16.98
C ASN A 292 6.47 -12.88 -17.73
N LEU A 293 5.81 -14.00 -17.40
CA LEU A 293 5.94 -15.24 -18.17
C LEU A 293 5.46 -15.04 -19.61
N LEU A 294 4.32 -14.37 -19.81
CA LEU A 294 3.80 -14.05 -21.14
C LEU A 294 4.78 -13.17 -21.94
N LEU A 295 5.34 -12.14 -21.30
CA LEU A 295 6.31 -11.24 -21.94
C LEU A 295 7.57 -11.97 -22.39
N VAL A 296 8.13 -12.84 -21.54
CA VAL A 296 9.33 -13.64 -21.88
C VAL A 296 9.03 -14.59 -23.03
N ASN A 297 7.94 -15.36 -22.95
CA ASN A 297 7.58 -16.33 -24.00
C ASN A 297 7.34 -15.65 -25.35
N LYS A 298 6.71 -14.46 -25.36
CA LYS A 298 6.53 -13.67 -26.58
C LYS A 298 7.86 -13.20 -27.19
N LYS A 299 8.89 -12.98 -26.39
CA LYS A 299 10.23 -12.56 -26.84
C LYS A 299 11.07 -13.73 -27.34
N ILE A 300 10.86 -14.93 -26.81
CA ILE A 300 11.51 -16.17 -27.28
C ILE A 300 10.97 -16.58 -28.65
N ASN A 301 9.66 -16.41 -28.88
CA ASN A 301 9.00 -16.83 -30.12
C ASN A 301 9.09 -15.79 -31.26
N LYS A 302 9.92 -14.75 -31.13
CA LYS A 302 10.11 -13.68 -32.12
C LYS A 302 11.54 -13.68 -32.63
#